data_AF-A0A963HBK3-F1
#
_entry.id   AF-A0A963HBK3-F1
#
_cell.length_a   1.000
_cell.length_b   1.000
_cell.length_c   1.000
_cell.angle_alpha   90.00
_cell.angle_beta   90.00
_cell.angle_gamma   90.00
#
_symmetry.space_group_name_H-M   'P 1'
#
loop_
_entity.id
_entity.type
_entity.pdbx_description
1 polymer ?
#
loop_
_entity_poly.entity_id
_entity_poly.type
_entity_poly.pdbx_seq_one_letter_code
_entity_poly.pdbx_strand_id
1 'polypeptide(L)' 'GYVLVGLRRPQPGLFEGVDWGSGQVMAQTRQRLLSQGLRWLELPALWDVDRPEDLPRLATLRGFTAVG' A
#
# COMPACT_ATOMS: atom_id res chain seq x y z
N GLY A 1 5.41 0.14 0.14
CA GLY A 1 4.48 0.69 1.15
C GLY A 1 3.14 0.00 1.00
N TYR A 2 2.05 0.77 1.02
CA TYR A 2 0.72 0.33 0.58
C TYR A 2 0.11 1.44 -0.28
N VAL A 3 -0.68 1.06 -1.28
CA VAL A 3 -1.41 2.00 -2.16
C VAL A 3 -2.68 2.55 -1.51
N LEU A 4 -3.20 1.86 -0.50
CA LEU A 4 -4.45 2.19 0.17
C LEU A 4 -4.41 1.75 1.62
N VAL A 5 -4.88 2.63 2.51
CA VAL A 5 -5.21 2.30 3.90
C VAL A 5 -6.57 2.92 4.23
N GLY A 6 -7.47 2.12 4.78
CA GLY A 6 -8.81 2.54 5.19
C GLY A 6 -9.03 2.24 6.66
N LEU A 7 -9.51 3.22 7.42
CA LEU A 7 -9.76 3.10 8.86
C LEU A 7 -11.22 3.46 9.19
N ARG A 8 -11.85 2.70 10.09
CA ARG A 8 -13.21 3.00 10.58
C ARG A 8 -13.27 4.19 11.53
N ARG A 9 -12.16 4.46 12.23
CA ARG A 9 -11.94 5.57 13.16
C ARG A 9 -10.45 5.94 13.09
N PRO A 10 -10.04 7.17 13.47
CA PRO A 10 -8.62 7.51 13.55
C PRO A 10 -7.85 6.53 14.44
N GLN A 11 -6.68 6.07 13.96
CA GLN A 11 -5.76 5.19 14.70
C GLN A 11 -4.33 5.76 14.60
N PRO A 12 -3.99 6.84 15.33
CA PRO A 12 -2.67 7.49 15.20
C PRO A 12 -1.50 6.54 15.45
N GLY A 13 -1.62 5.68 16.47
CA GLY A 13 -0.59 4.70 16.83
C GLY A 13 -0.27 3.67 15.75
N LEU A 14 -1.11 3.54 14.71
CA LEU A 14 -0.79 2.69 13.54
C LEU A 14 0.36 3.28 12.70
N PHE A 15 0.53 4.60 12.74
CA PHE A 15 1.46 5.35 11.88
C PHE A 15 2.69 5.86 12.65
N GLU A 16 2.67 5.80 13.97
CA GLU A 16 3.77 6.24 14.83
C GLU A 16 5.00 5.34 14.70
N GLY A 17 6.16 5.97 14.51
CA GLY A 17 7.46 5.29 14.40
C GLY A 17 7.58 4.33 13.22
N VAL A 18 6.78 4.52 12.16
CA VAL A 18 6.95 3.79 10.90
C VAL A 18 8.10 4.42 10.12
N ASP A 19 9.00 3.58 9.61
CA ASP A 19 10.14 3.99 8.79
C ASP A 19 9.67 4.28 7.36
N TRP A 20 9.07 5.45 7.18
CA TRP A 20 8.54 5.90 5.90
C TRP A 20 9.62 5.96 4.81
N GLY A 21 9.22 5.65 3.57
CA GLY A 21 10.14 5.56 2.42
C GLY A 21 10.97 4.28 2.36
N SER A 22 10.82 3.37 3.33
CA SER A 22 11.52 2.08 3.35
C SER A 22 10.69 0.92 2.81
N GLY A 23 11.36 -0.19 2.49
CA GLY A 23 10.70 -1.47 2.20
C GLY A 23 10.01 -2.11 3.43
N GLN A 24 10.20 -1.55 4.63
CA GLN A 24 9.70 -2.11 5.88
C GLN A 24 8.30 -1.63 6.28
N VAL A 25 7.78 -0.59 5.61
CA VAL A 25 6.50 0.04 5.96
C VAL A 25 5.38 -0.98 6.17
N MET A 26 5.15 -1.89 5.20
CA MET A 26 4.06 -2.85 5.29
C MET A 26 4.25 -3.87 6.43
N ALA A 27 5.50 -4.31 6.68
CA ALA A 27 5.81 -5.22 7.78
C ALA A 27 5.58 -4.55 9.15
N GLN A 28 6.04 -3.31 9.29
CA GLN A 28 5.87 -2.50 10.50
C GLN A 28 4.40 -2.17 10.79
N THR A 29 3.60 -1.91 9.76
CA THR A 29 2.14 -1.71 9.89
C THR A 29 1.46 -2.98 10.38
N ARG A 30 1.77 -4.16 9.81
CA ARG A 30 1.22 -5.45 10.27
C ARG A 30 1.56 -5.73 11.74
N GLN A 31 2.80 -5.47 12.15
CA GLN A 31 3.20 -5.63 13.56
C GLN A 31 2.39 -4.73 14.50
N ARG A 32 2.08 -3.49 14.08
CA ARG A 32 1.25 -2.56 14.87
C ARG A 32 -0.22 -2.96 14.93
N LEU A 33 -0.77 -3.44 13.81
CA LEU A 33 -2.13 -3.98 13.79
C LEU A 33 -2.26 -5.13 14.80
N LEU A 34 -1.28 -6.04 14.80
CA LEU A 34 -1.20 -7.14 15.76
C LEU A 34 -1.06 -6.65 17.21
N SER A 35 -0.11 -5.74 17.49
CA SER A 35 0.15 -5.27 18.87
C SER A 35 -1.01 -4.50 19.47
N GLN A 36 -1.83 -3.84 18.64
CA GLN A 36 -3.02 -3.10 19.05
C GLN A 36 -4.29 -3.97 19.03
N GLY A 37 -4.20 -5.25 18.67
CA GLY A 37 -5.35 -6.16 18.59
C GLY A 37 -6.39 -5.73 17.55
N LEU A 38 -5.96 -4.97 16.53
CA LEU A 38 -6.86 -4.50 15.48
C LEU A 38 -7.14 -5.64 14.48
N ARG A 39 -8.39 -5.76 14.06
CA ARG A 39 -8.76 -6.63 12.95
C ARG A 39 -8.67 -5.85 11.64
N TRP A 40 -8.08 -6.45 10.62
CA TRP A 40 -7.98 -5.86 9.29
C TRP A 40 -8.28 -6.89 8.22
N LEU A 41 -8.56 -6.38 7.01
CA LEU A 41 -8.57 -7.15 5.78
C LEU A 41 -7.40 -6.67 4.94
N GLU A 42 -6.55 -7.58 4.51
CA GLU A 42 -5.48 -7.28 3.57
C GLU A 42 -5.95 -7.56 2.14
N LEU A 43 -5.91 -6.54 1.28
CA LEU A 43 -6.28 -6.65 -0.12
C LEU A 43 -5.09 -7.20 -0.95
N PRO A 44 -5.35 -7.75 -2.15
CA PRO A 44 -4.27 -8.16 -3.04
C PRO A 44 -3.25 -7.05 -3.27
N ALA A 45 -1.97 -7.42 -3.29
CA ALA A 45 -0.91 -6.46 -3.54
C ALA A 45 -1.05 -5.84 -4.93
N LEU A 46 -1.00 -4.50 -4.97
CA LEU A 46 -0.86 -3.72 -6.19
C LEU A 46 0.57 -3.18 -6.26
N TRP A 47 0.93 -2.72 -7.45
CA TRP A 47 2.25 -2.18 -7.76
C TRP A 47 2.11 -0.69 -8.12
N ASP A 48 3.10 0.09 -7.75
CA ASP A 48 3.16 1.53 -8.01
C ASP A 48 3.69 1.78 -9.44
N VAL A 49 3.10 2.74 -10.15
CA VAL A 49 3.60 3.20 -11.46
C VAL A 49 4.52 4.38 -11.21
N ASP A 50 5.82 4.12 -11.06
CA ASP A 50 6.80 5.12 -10.59
C ASP A 50 7.77 5.57 -11.68
N ARG A 51 7.97 4.73 -12.71
CA ARG A 51 8.97 4.97 -13.76
C ARG A 51 8.37 4.82 -15.16
N PRO A 52 8.98 5.43 -16.19
CA PRO A 52 8.51 5.25 -17.56
C PRO A 52 8.41 3.79 -18.02
N GLU A 53 9.29 2.91 -17.51
CA GLU A 53 9.32 1.48 -17.83
C GLU A 53 8.11 0.71 -17.28
N ASP A 54 7.32 1.32 -16.41
CA ASP A 54 6.11 0.73 -15.86
C ASP A 54 4.90 0.86 -16.80
N LEU A 55 4.93 1.80 -17.76
CA LEU A 55 3.83 2.07 -18.67
C LEU A 55 3.43 0.88 -19.55
N PRO A 56 4.37 0.08 -20.12
CA PRO A 56 4.02 -1.13 -20.84
C PRO A 56 3.25 -2.13 -19.98
N ARG A 57 3.61 -2.27 -18.70
CA ARG A 57 2.88 -3.13 -17.76
C ARG A 57 1.50 -2.55 -17.47
N LEU A 58 1.39 -1.24 -17.26
CA LEU A 58 0.11 -0.55 -17.02
C LEU A 58 -0.88 -0.77 -18.18
N ALA A 59 -0.41 -0.70 -19.42
CA ALA A 59 -1.20 -0.92 -20.63
C ALA A 59 -1.78 -2.34 -20.78
N THR A 60 -1.29 -3.31 -20.00
CA THR A 60 -1.88 -4.66 -19.96
C THR A 60 -3.14 -4.74 -19.09
N LEU A 61 -3.41 -3.72 -18.26
CA LEU A 61 -4.58 -3.71 -17.38
C LEU A 61 -5.83 -3.27 -18.15
N ARG A 62 -6.94 -3.98 -17.93
CA ARG A 62 -8.24 -3.63 -18.53
C ARG A 62 -8.66 -2.21 -18.11
N GLY A 63 -9.08 -1.42 -19.09
CA GLY A 63 -9.50 -0.03 -18.88
C GLY A 63 -8.38 1.00 -19.01
N PHE A 64 -7.13 0.56 -19.23
CA PHE A 64 -6.01 1.43 -19.55
C PHE A 64 -5.59 1.24 -21.01
N THR A 65 -5.91 2.22 -21.87
CA THR A 65 -5.41 2.24 -23.25
C THR A 65 -4.26 3.23 -23.30
N ALA A 66 -3.03 2.75 -23.48
CA ALA A 66 -1.91 3.64 -23.78
C ALA A 66 -2.17 4.29 -25.14
N VAL A 67 -2.35 5.62 -25.15
CA VAL A 67 -2.37 6.37 -26.41
C VAL A 67 -0.92 6.47 -26.87
N GLY A 68 -0.62 5.82 -27.99
CA GLY A 68 0.69 5.91 -28.66
C GLY A 68 0.89 7.24 -29.35
#